data_AF-A0A443HR80-F1
#
_entry.id   AF-A0A443HR80-F1
#
_cell.length_a   1.000
_cell.length_b   1.000
_cell.length_c   1.000
_cell.angle_alpha   90.00
_cell.angle_beta   90.00
_cell.angle_gamma   90.00
#
_symmetry.space_group_name_H-M   'P 1'
#
loop_
_entity.id
_entity.type
_entity.pdbx_description
1 polymer ?
#
loop_
_entity_poly.entity_id
_entity_poly.type
_entity_poly.pdbx_seq_one_letter_code
_entity_poly.pdbx_strand_id
1 'polypeptide(L)'
;MHHSASSAQTEMSSDEAENESEYLNLDVTVPSDTGPGQDLPVFIWIHAITFCSAASGIYDTTKLVADSISSGHPFITVAPNYRLNIFGFGDGNGSGKINLSLKDQELAIYWVRRHISGFGGDPARYTFRPDASFSWRGNVEVFEARAHELEDKSLREYSQKAFQQILTENNISRLRKRGFQDLAPDGIISIFTDTNIELDTKLRKAHGISPNRPTPNILDALDFVHDVEYTLPIEHLCKKLATANKRVYRYLLDEPNPWQQSARAHYAIDLIFLCGGIDISHKSTAERVDREMRRRWVIFIHWESPWGEVSPGTTFAFGPYGECEEPNEMRYMTRRRIYTLSLSRKAGIESCAAIANALVTGSMNLLN
;
A
#
# COMPACT_ATOMS: atom_id res chain seq x y z
N MET A 1 -8.44 -25.30 30.05
CA MET A 1 -7.00 -25.65 30.01
C MET A 1 -6.64 -25.92 28.57
N HIS A 2 -5.88 -25.03 27.94
CA HIS A 2 -5.07 -25.38 26.77
C HIS A 2 -3.80 -24.53 26.82
N HIS A 3 -2.68 -25.22 26.61
CA HIS A 3 -1.33 -24.80 26.97
C HIS A 3 -0.76 -23.75 26.02
N SER A 4 -0.02 -22.79 26.60
CA SER A 4 0.94 -21.97 25.87
C SER A 4 2.23 -22.75 25.62
N ALA A 5 2.78 -22.62 24.42
CA ALA A 5 4.22 -22.77 24.16
C ALA A 5 4.61 -21.84 23.01
N SER A 6 5.63 -21.01 23.26
CA SER A 6 6.29 -20.11 22.32
C SER A 6 7.51 -20.81 21.73
N SER A 7 7.70 -20.75 20.41
CA SER A 7 8.94 -20.30 19.75
C SER A 7 8.95 -20.67 18.26
N ALA A 8 9.24 -19.66 17.42
CA ALA A 8 10.04 -19.69 16.20
C ALA A 8 9.75 -20.74 15.10
N GLN A 9 9.63 -20.23 13.88
CA GLN A 9 9.53 -20.95 12.60
C GLN A 9 8.22 -21.73 12.43
N THR A 10 7.20 -21.05 11.90
CA THR A 10 6.08 -21.76 11.28
C THR A 10 6.62 -22.47 10.04
N GLU A 11 6.93 -23.75 10.22
CA GLU A 11 6.99 -24.71 9.13
C GLU A 11 5.70 -24.57 8.30
N MET A 12 5.85 -24.32 7.00
CA MET A 12 4.76 -24.52 6.04
C MET A 12 4.31 -25.98 6.16
N SER A 13 3.10 -26.22 6.69
CA SER A 13 2.53 -27.55 6.72
C SER A 13 2.39 -28.06 5.28
N SER A 14 3.06 -29.17 4.97
CA SER A 14 3.19 -29.75 3.64
C SER A 14 1.97 -30.53 3.13
N ASP A 15 0.79 -30.34 3.72
CA ASP A 15 -0.35 -31.27 3.55
C ASP A 15 -1.59 -30.67 2.85
N GLU A 16 -1.51 -29.47 2.27
CA GLU A 16 -2.51 -29.03 1.30
C GLU A 16 -1.99 -29.30 -0.12
N ALA A 17 -2.67 -30.21 -0.83
CA ALA A 17 -2.42 -30.44 -2.25
C ALA A 17 -2.82 -29.18 -3.02
N GLU A 18 -1.86 -28.29 -3.14
CA GLU A 18 -1.94 -26.98 -3.74
C GLU A 18 -2.06 -27.09 -5.27
N ASN A 19 -3.29 -27.11 -5.81
CA ASN A 19 -3.56 -27.18 -7.25
C ASN A 19 -3.64 -25.78 -7.87
N GLU A 20 -2.65 -25.42 -8.69
CA GLU A 20 -2.53 -24.09 -9.34
C GLU A 20 -3.75 -23.63 -10.15
N SER A 21 -4.58 -24.56 -10.63
CA SER A 21 -5.81 -24.24 -11.36
C SER A 21 -7.02 -23.88 -10.47
N GLU A 22 -6.92 -24.03 -9.15
CA GLU A 22 -8.03 -23.81 -8.20
C GLU A 22 -7.89 -22.50 -7.39
N TYR A 23 -6.83 -21.71 -7.62
CA TYR A 23 -6.54 -20.49 -6.85
C TYR A 23 -7.30 -19.23 -7.26
N LEU A 24 -8.01 -19.22 -8.39
CA LEU A 24 -8.84 -18.06 -8.76
C LEU A 24 -10.21 -18.14 -8.07
N ASN A 25 -10.17 -18.18 -6.74
CA ASN A 25 -11.32 -18.13 -5.87
C ASN A 25 -11.40 -16.76 -5.17
N LEU A 26 -12.50 -16.53 -4.45
CA LEU A 26 -12.72 -15.31 -3.67
C LEU A 26 -13.51 -15.65 -2.42
N ASP A 27 -13.23 -14.90 -1.36
CA ASP A 27 -13.98 -14.97 -0.11
C ASP A 27 -15.00 -13.84 -0.05
N VAL A 28 -16.20 -14.14 0.45
CA VAL A 28 -17.26 -13.16 0.68
C VAL A 28 -17.63 -13.17 2.16
N THR A 29 -17.43 -12.05 2.83
CA THR A 29 -17.84 -11.86 4.23
C THR A 29 -19.10 -11.00 4.26
N VAL A 30 -20.18 -11.56 4.80
CA VAL A 30 -21.50 -10.91 4.86
C VAL A 30 -21.97 -10.76 6.31
N PRO A 31 -22.74 -9.71 6.64
CA PRO A 31 -23.50 -9.68 7.89
C PRO A 31 -24.48 -10.86 7.95
N SER A 32 -24.60 -11.51 9.11
CA SER A 32 -25.36 -12.76 9.29
C SER A 32 -26.85 -12.64 8.91
N ASP A 33 -27.43 -11.46 9.10
CA ASP A 33 -28.86 -11.22 8.89
C ASP A 33 -29.14 -10.61 7.50
N THR A 34 -28.16 -10.67 6.58
CA THR A 34 -28.28 -10.16 5.21
C THR A 34 -28.73 -11.27 4.25
N GLY A 35 -29.73 -10.95 3.42
CA GLY A 35 -30.17 -11.79 2.32
C GLY A 35 -30.27 -11.01 1.00
N PRO A 36 -30.70 -11.66 -0.09
CA PRO A 36 -30.93 -10.99 -1.37
C PRO A 36 -31.87 -9.78 -1.24
N GLY A 37 -31.58 -8.70 -1.95
CA GLY A 37 -32.41 -7.48 -2.00
C GLY A 37 -32.16 -6.45 -0.90
N GLN A 38 -31.08 -6.60 -0.11
CA GLN A 38 -30.66 -5.59 0.89
C GLN A 38 -29.82 -4.45 0.29
N ASP A 39 -29.28 -4.64 -0.92
CA ASP A 39 -28.51 -3.65 -1.69
C ASP A 39 -27.38 -2.96 -0.88
N LEU A 40 -26.65 -3.76 -0.10
CA LEU A 40 -25.54 -3.29 0.73
C LEU A 40 -24.34 -2.85 -0.13
N PRO A 41 -23.58 -1.82 0.28
CA PRO A 41 -22.30 -1.51 -0.35
C PRO A 41 -21.34 -2.70 -0.33
N VAL A 42 -20.48 -2.78 -1.35
CA VAL A 42 -19.51 -3.86 -1.50
C VAL A 42 -18.09 -3.30 -1.44
N PHE A 43 -17.26 -3.84 -0.55
CA PHE A 43 -15.85 -3.51 -0.44
C PHE A 43 -15.01 -4.63 -1.05
N ILE A 44 -14.41 -4.37 -2.20
CA ILE A 44 -13.51 -5.31 -2.88
C ILE A 44 -12.08 -5.05 -2.39
N TRP A 45 -11.51 -6.05 -1.71
CA TRP A 45 -10.20 -6.00 -1.09
C TRP A 45 -9.20 -6.89 -1.83
N ILE A 46 -8.18 -6.29 -2.45
CA ILE A 46 -7.12 -7.04 -3.14
C ILE A 46 -5.89 -7.12 -2.24
N HIS A 47 -5.50 -8.31 -1.80
CA HIS A 47 -4.32 -8.54 -0.95
C HIS A 47 -2.99 -8.34 -1.71
N ALA A 48 -1.87 -8.34 -0.99
CA ALA A 48 -0.53 -8.19 -1.56
C ALA A 48 0.05 -9.43 -2.23
N ILE A 49 1.04 -9.20 -3.10
CA ILE A 49 1.87 -10.22 -3.75
C ILE A 49 2.81 -10.95 -2.77
N THR A 50 3.24 -10.28 -1.70
CA THR A 50 4.52 -10.60 -1.07
C THR A 50 4.45 -11.21 0.32
N PHE A 51 3.30 -11.23 1.00
CA PHE A 51 3.32 -11.51 2.43
C PHE A 51 2.37 -12.59 2.92
N CYS A 52 1.19 -12.80 2.32
CA CYS A 52 0.19 -13.74 2.85
C CYS A 52 -0.87 -14.05 1.79
N SER A 53 -1.52 -15.21 1.89
CA SER A 53 -2.79 -15.49 1.20
C SER A 53 -3.93 -14.67 1.83
N ALA A 54 -5.06 -14.53 1.12
CA ALA A 54 -6.28 -13.94 1.69
C ALA A 54 -6.72 -14.60 3.01
N ALA A 55 -6.33 -15.86 3.24
CA ALA A 55 -6.61 -16.64 4.45
C ALA A 55 -5.76 -16.24 5.69
N SER A 56 -4.81 -15.31 5.57
CA SER A 56 -4.06 -14.81 6.72
C SER A 56 -4.93 -13.94 7.63
N GLY A 57 -4.76 -14.06 8.95
CA GLY A 57 -5.41 -13.18 9.92
C GLY A 57 -5.08 -11.68 9.74
N ILE A 58 -4.03 -11.33 8.99
CA ILE A 58 -3.74 -9.94 8.60
C ILE A 58 -4.80 -9.39 7.63
N TYR A 59 -5.44 -10.27 6.86
CA TYR A 59 -6.43 -9.92 5.85
C TYR A 59 -7.88 -10.29 6.22
N ASP A 60 -8.11 -10.90 7.38
CA ASP A 60 -9.46 -11.24 7.86
C ASP A 60 -10.29 -9.98 8.10
N THR A 61 -11.33 -9.79 7.29
CA THR A 61 -12.24 -8.64 7.33
C THR A 61 -13.44 -8.84 8.25
N THR A 62 -13.56 -9.96 8.95
CA THR A 62 -14.71 -10.29 9.81
C THR A 62 -14.94 -9.20 10.86
N LYS A 63 -13.87 -8.71 11.49
CA LYS A 63 -13.97 -7.64 12.48
C LYS A 63 -14.41 -6.31 11.87
N LEU A 64 -13.92 -5.99 10.67
CA LEU A 64 -14.33 -4.80 9.93
C LEU A 64 -15.83 -4.85 9.55
N VAL A 65 -16.33 -6.00 9.09
CA VAL A 65 -17.77 -6.21 8.83
C VAL A 65 -18.58 -6.09 10.13
N ALA A 66 -18.12 -6.67 11.23
CA ALA A 66 -18.79 -6.56 12.53
C ALA A 66 -18.89 -5.11 13.04
N ASP A 67 -17.84 -4.30 12.86
CA ASP A 67 -17.85 -2.88 13.22
C ASP A 67 -18.81 -2.06 12.33
N SER A 68 -18.96 -2.46 11.06
CA SER A 68 -19.92 -1.86 10.14
C SER A 68 -21.38 -2.07 10.61
N ILE A 69 -21.70 -3.28 11.09
CA ILE A 69 -23.01 -3.60 11.66
C ILE A 69 -23.25 -2.78 12.93
N SER A 70 -22.27 -2.79 13.83
CA SER A 70 -22.36 -2.10 15.13
C SER A 70 -22.51 -0.58 14.98
N SER A 71 -22.01 -0.01 13.87
CA SER A 71 -22.15 1.41 13.55
C SER A 71 -23.39 1.75 12.73
N GLY A 72 -24.25 0.78 12.41
CA GLY A 72 -25.47 0.99 11.63
C GLY A 72 -25.25 1.20 10.12
N HIS A 73 -24.05 0.87 9.62
CA HIS A 73 -23.62 1.04 8.24
C HIS A 73 -23.09 -0.30 7.70
N PRO A 74 -23.94 -1.33 7.56
CA PRO A 74 -23.51 -2.66 7.15
C PRO A 74 -23.02 -2.66 5.69
N PHE A 75 -21.94 -3.39 5.43
CA PHE A 75 -21.45 -3.64 4.07
C PHE A 75 -20.92 -5.07 3.91
N ILE A 76 -20.68 -5.49 2.66
CA ILE A 76 -20.15 -6.81 2.30
C ILE A 76 -18.69 -6.67 1.85
N THR A 77 -17.81 -7.57 2.26
CA THR A 77 -16.44 -7.61 1.73
C THR A 77 -16.27 -8.73 0.71
N VAL A 78 -15.48 -8.49 -0.33
CA VAL A 78 -15.06 -9.51 -1.30
C VAL A 78 -13.54 -9.49 -1.43
N ALA A 79 -12.88 -10.61 -1.14
CA ALA A 79 -11.43 -10.74 -1.19
C ALA A 79 -11.02 -11.80 -2.24
N PRO A 80 -10.74 -11.41 -3.50
CA PRO A 80 -10.33 -12.35 -4.53
C PRO A 80 -8.85 -12.69 -4.47
N ASN A 81 -8.54 -13.95 -4.72
CA ASN A 81 -7.21 -14.40 -5.07
C ASN A 81 -6.96 -14.13 -6.58
N TYR A 82 -5.70 -13.87 -6.93
CA TYR A 82 -5.27 -13.56 -8.28
C TYR A 82 -3.86 -14.08 -8.51
N ARG A 83 -3.47 -14.31 -9.78
CA ARG A 83 -2.13 -14.85 -10.05
C ARG A 83 -1.04 -13.90 -9.59
N LEU A 84 0.04 -14.45 -9.04
CA LEU A 84 1.19 -13.70 -8.53
C LEU A 84 2.48 -14.06 -9.29
N ASN A 85 3.54 -13.30 -9.03
CA ASN A 85 4.90 -13.58 -9.52
C ASN A 85 4.96 -13.75 -11.05
N ILE A 86 5.84 -14.64 -11.54
CA ILE A 86 6.02 -14.91 -12.97
C ILE A 86 4.74 -15.42 -13.64
N PHE A 87 3.87 -16.11 -12.90
CA PHE A 87 2.60 -16.65 -13.41
C PHE A 87 1.55 -15.56 -13.65
N GLY A 88 1.64 -14.45 -12.92
CA GLY A 88 0.72 -13.32 -13.04
C GLY A 88 1.24 -12.19 -13.95
N PHE A 89 2.56 -11.99 -13.98
CA PHE A 89 3.17 -10.79 -14.55
C PHE A 89 4.26 -11.04 -15.59
N GLY A 90 4.70 -12.28 -15.78
CA GLY A 90 5.76 -12.62 -16.73
C GLY A 90 5.29 -13.50 -17.88
N ASP A 91 6.08 -13.50 -18.96
CA ASP A 91 6.20 -14.64 -19.85
C ASP A 91 7.63 -15.22 -19.88
N GLY A 92 8.56 -14.60 -19.15
CA GLY A 92 9.99 -14.91 -19.10
C GLY A 92 10.77 -14.75 -20.41
N ASN A 93 10.08 -14.68 -21.56
CA ASN A 93 10.62 -15.02 -22.88
C ASN A 93 10.17 -14.04 -24.00
N GLY A 94 9.33 -13.02 -23.70
CA GLY A 94 8.94 -11.95 -24.63
C GLY A 94 7.86 -12.30 -25.68
N SER A 95 7.14 -13.42 -25.56
CA SER A 95 6.12 -13.88 -26.51
C SER A 95 4.75 -14.24 -25.91
N GLY A 96 4.55 -14.06 -24.59
CA GLY A 96 3.38 -14.46 -23.82
C GLY A 96 2.50 -13.29 -23.37
N LYS A 97 1.34 -13.63 -22.78
CA LYS A 97 0.36 -12.64 -22.30
C LYS A 97 0.87 -11.99 -21.01
N ILE A 98 1.22 -10.72 -21.07
CA ILE A 98 1.57 -9.90 -19.90
C ILE A 98 0.33 -9.49 -19.09
N ASN A 99 0.54 -9.20 -17.80
CA ASN A 99 -0.47 -8.64 -16.88
C ASN A 99 -1.70 -9.53 -16.61
N LEU A 100 -1.51 -10.85 -16.51
CA LEU A 100 -2.58 -11.80 -16.21
C LEU A 100 -3.23 -11.54 -14.83
N SER A 101 -2.46 -11.11 -13.84
CA SER A 101 -2.98 -10.70 -12.52
C SER A 101 -3.98 -9.56 -12.60
N LEU A 102 -3.74 -8.57 -13.47
CA LEU A 102 -4.68 -7.46 -13.65
C LEU A 102 -5.98 -7.94 -14.30
N LYS A 103 -5.89 -8.95 -15.17
CA LYS A 103 -7.07 -9.59 -15.78
C LYS A 103 -7.84 -10.43 -14.76
N ASP A 104 -7.15 -11.06 -13.82
CA ASP A 104 -7.79 -11.80 -12.73
C ASP A 104 -8.57 -10.86 -11.80
N GLN A 105 -8.00 -9.69 -11.48
CA GLN A 105 -8.71 -8.66 -10.71
C GLN A 105 -9.91 -8.08 -11.48
N GLU A 106 -9.77 -7.84 -12.78
CA GLU A 106 -10.88 -7.42 -13.66
C GLU A 106 -11.99 -8.49 -13.68
N LEU A 107 -11.62 -9.78 -13.71
CA LEU A 107 -12.54 -10.89 -13.62
C LEU A 107 -13.25 -10.97 -12.26
N ALA A 108 -12.54 -10.69 -11.16
CA ALA A 108 -13.15 -10.61 -9.83
C ALA A 108 -14.18 -9.48 -9.72
N ILE A 109 -13.87 -8.30 -10.26
CA ILE A 109 -14.84 -7.19 -10.34
C ILE A 109 -16.04 -7.59 -11.20
N TYR A 110 -15.80 -8.27 -12.33
CA TYR A 110 -16.89 -8.79 -13.16
C TYR A 110 -17.78 -9.78 -12.40
N TRP A 111 -17.17 -10.67 -11.61
CA TRP A 111 -17.89 -11.60 -10.75
C TRP A 111 -18.78 -10.87 -9.74
N VAL A 112 -18.22 -9.86 -9.04
CA VAL A 112 -18.99 -9.04 -8.08
C VAL A 112 -20.20 -8.42 -8.77
N ARG A 113 -20.00 -7.76 -9.92
CA ARG A 113 -21.08 -7.12 -10.67
C ARG A 113 -22.19 -8.08 -11.10
N ARG A 114 -21.88 -9.37 -11.28
CA ARG A 114 -22.83 -10.36 -11.79
C ARG A 114 -23.49 -11.19 -10.69
N HIS A 115 -22.85 -11.35 -9.54
CA HIS A 115 -23.24 -12.34 -8.54
C HIS A 115 -23.49 -11.78 -7.13
N ILE A 116 -22.98 -10.58 -6.80
CA ILE A 116 -22.99 -10.11 -5.41
C ILE A 116 -24.41 -9.83 -4.86
N SER A 117 -25.39 -9.58 -5.74
CA SER A 117 -26.80 -9.44 -5.34
C SER A 117 -27.37 -10.69 -4.66
N GLY A 118 -26.85 -11.88 -4.98
CA GLY A 118 -27.22 -13.12 -4.30
C GLY A 118 -26.79 -13.15 -2.82
N PHE A 119 -25.80 -12.35 -2.46
CA PHE A 119 -25.30 -12.16 -1.09
C PHE A 119 -25.90 -10.91 -0.42
N GLY A 120 -26.82 -10.20 -1.10
CA GLY A 120 -27.43 -8.97 -0.60
C GLY A 120 -26.64 -7.70 -0.90
N GLY A 121 -25.59 -7.77 -1.74
CA GLY A 121 -24.81 -6.60 -2.15
C GLY A 121 -25.36 -5.91 -3.39
N ASP A 122 -25.14 -4.60 -3.49
CA ASP A 122 -25.45 -3.82 -4.68
C ASP A 122 -24.28 -3.86 -5.69
N PRO A 123 -24.46 -4.46 -6.88
CA PRO A 123 -23.42 -4.60 -7.89
C PRO A 123 -22.99 -3.26 -8.51
N ALA A 124 -23.75 -2.19 -8.31
CA ALA A 124 -23.42 -0.83 -8.73
C ALA A 124 -22.72 -0.01 -7.63
N ARG A 125 -22.83 -0.40 -6.36
CA ARG A 125 -22.22 0.30 -5.21
C ARG A 125 -21.04 -0.47 -4.63
N TYR A 126 -19.94 -0.52 -5.38
CA TYR A 126 -18.70 -1.11 -4.90
C TYR A 126 -17.58 -0.08 -4.75
N THR A 127 -16.75 -0.31 -3.73
CA THR A 127 -15.51 0.40 -3.42
C THR A 127 -14.36 -0.59 -3.59
N PHE A 128 -13.36 -0.25 -4.40
CA PHE A 128 -12.21 -1.08 -4.67
C PHE A 128 -10.99 -0.53 -3.95
N ARG A 129 -10.33 -1.34 -3.13
CA ARG A 129 -9.05 -1.00 -2.50
C ARG A 129 -8.01 -2.04 -2.87
N PRO A 130 -6.99 -1.68 -3.65
CA PRO A 130 -5.79 -2.49 -3.77
C PRO A 130 -4.93 -2.33 -2.50
N ASP A 131 -4.35 -3.42 -2.01
CA ASP A 131 -3.35 -3.39 -0.93
C ASP A 131 -2.19 -2.46 -1.32
N ALA A 132 -1.61 -1.81 -0.29
CA ALA A 132 -0.40 -0.99 -0.33
C ALA A 132 0.79 -1.61 -1.10
N SER A 133 0.79 -2.91 -1.40
CA SER A 133 1.74 -3.58 -2.29
C SER A 133 1.55 -3.27 -3.77
N PHE A 134 0.36 -2.91 -4.24
CA PHE A 134 0.19 -2.32 -5.57
C PHE A 134 0.72 -0.87 -5.61
N SER A 135 0.92 -0.26 -4.44
CA SER A 135 1.69 0.97 -4.19
C SER A 135 3.07 0.61 -3.61
N TRP A 136 3.80 -0.24 -4.32
CA TRP A 136 4.98 -1.02 -3.90
C TRP A 136 5.98 -0.40 -2.88
N ARG A 137 5.64 -0.30 -1.57
CA ARG A 137 6.38 0.03 -0.30
C ARG A 137 6.12 1.33 0.53
N GLY A 138 4.89 1.87 0.67
CA GLY A 138 4.65 2.69 1.91
C GLY A 138 3.51 3.70 1.99
N ASN A 139 2.60 3.45 2.95
CA ASN A 139 1.96 4.38 3.90
C ASN A 139 1.30 5.69 3.41
N VAL A 140 0.91 5.78 2.14
CA VAL A 140 -0.08 6.75 1.68
C VAL A 140 -0.95 6.09 0.60
N GLU A 141 -2.24 5.95 0.87
CA GLU A 141 -3.20 5.40 -0.09
C GLU A 141 -3.99 6.52 -0.78
N VAL A 142 -4.20 6.37 -2.08
CA VAL A 142 -5.15 7.21 -2.84
C VAL A 142 -6.45 6.46 -2.96
N PHE A 143 -7.49 7.11 -2.48
CA PHE A 143 -8.85 6.61 -2.50
C PHE A 143 -9.57 7.25 -3.67
N GLU A 144 -10.06 6.43 -4.61
CA GLU A 144 -11.02 6.89 -5.61
C GLU A 144 -12.34 6.15 -5.41
N ALA A 145 -13.30 6.82 -4.79
CA ALA A 145 -14.68 6.36 -4.72
C ALA A 145 -15.37 6.72 -6.05
N ARG A 146 -15.26 5.85 -7.05
CA ARG A 146 -16.28 5.55 -8.10
C ARG A 146 -15.64 4.79 -9.26
N ALA A 147 -15.92 3.50 -9.32
CA ALA A 147 -15.52 2.68 -10.46
C ALA A 147 -16.30 2.98 -11.76
N HIS A 148 -17.36 3.81 -11.71
CA HIS A 148 -18.02 4.31 -12.93
C HIS A 148 -17.09 5.17 -13.81
N GLU A 149 -15.95 5.63 -13.27
CA GLU A 149 -14.98 6.49 -13.94
C GLU A 149 -13.65 5.79 -14.29
N LEU A 150 -13.49 4.51 -13.94
CA LEU A 150 -12.33 3.67 -14.36
C LEU A 150 -12.28 3.39 -15.88
N GLU A 151 -13.23 3.92 -16.65
CA GLU A 151 -13.12 4.03 -18.11
C GLU A 151 -12.13 5.12 -18.55
N ASP A 152 -11.55 5.90 -17.62
CA ASP A 152 -10.44 6.80 -17.93
C ASP A 152 -9.16 6.00 -18.22
N LYS A 153 -8.99 5.68 -19.52
CA LYS A 153 -7.80 5.02 -20.08
C LYS A 153 -6.49 5.65 -19.59
N SER A 154 -6.45 6.94 -19.28
CA SER A 154 -5.22 7.64 -18.89
C SER A 154 -4.70 7.25 -17.50
N LEU A 155 -5.60 6.89 -16.56
CA LEU A 155 -5.24 6.39 -15.24
C LEU A 155 -4.84 4.91 -15.31
N ARG A 156 -5.58 4.11 -16.09
CA ARG A 156 -5.23 2.71 -16.39
C ARG A 156 -3.85 2.62 -17.05
N GLU A 157 -3.56 3.47 -18.02
CA GLU A 157 -2.26 3.54 -18.71
C GLU A 157 -1.14 4.09 -17.83
N TYR A 158 -1.41 5.06 -16.93
CA TYR A 158 -0.39 5.56 -16.00
C TYR A 158 0.00 4.49 -14.98
N SER A 159 -0.98 3.85 -14.35
CA SER A 159 -0.74 2.72 -13.44
C SER A 159 -0.06 1.57 -14.18
N GLN A 160 -0.46 1.25 -15.41
CA GLN A 160 0.18 0.21 -16.23
C GLN A 160 1.60 0.58 -16.69
N LYS A 161 1.89 1.84 -17.02
CA LYS A 161 3.24 2.28 -17.42
C LYS A 161 4.20 2.31 -16.25
N ALA A 162 3.77 2.88 -15.11
CA ALA A 162 4.52 2.80 -13.85
C ALA A 162 4.79 1.33 -13.51
N PHE A 163 3.80 0.46 -13.70
CA PHE A 163 3.90 -0.98 -13.47
C PHE A 163 4.81 -1.72 -14.47
N GLN A 164 4.78 -1.39 -15.76
CA GLN A 164 5.64 -2.00 -16.78
C GLN A 164 7.11 -1.58 -16.62
N GLN A 165 7.37 -0.33 -16.24
CA GLN A 165 8.71 0.16 -15.95
C GLN A 165 9.34 -0.61 -14.78
N ILE A 166 8.53 -1.01 -13.78
CA ILE A 166 8.92 -1.85 -12.65
C ILE A 166 9.18 -3.32 -13.07
N LEU A 167 8.42 -3.87 -14.04
CA LEU A 167 8.58 -5.26 -14.48
C LEU A 167 9.70 -5.48 -15.49
N THR A 168 10.07 -4.51 -16.32
CA THR A 168 11.27 -4.63 -17.18
C THR A 168 12.58 -4.74 -16.38
N GLU A 169 12.53 -4.45 -15.09
CA GLU A 169 13.63 -4.65 -14.15
C GLU A 169 13.61 -6.06 -13.50
N ASN A 170 12.88 -7.06 -14.05
CA ASN A 170 12.73 -8.41 -13.47
C ASN A 170 13.97 -9.33 -13.43
N ASN A 171 15.19 -8.81 -13.61
CA ASN A 171 16.41 -9.53 -13.18
C ASN A 171 16.70 -9.39 -11.67
N ILE A 172 15.82 -8.72 -10.95
CA ILE A 172 16.11 -8.12 -9.65
C ILE A 172 16.00 -9.06 -8.43
N SER A 173 15.24 -10.16 -8.47
CA SER A 173 15.16 -11.09 -7.33
C SER A 173 16.48 -11.82 -7.05
N ARG A 174 17.35 -11.97 -8.06
CA ARG A 174 18.74 -12.45 -7.91
C ARG A 174 19.76 -11.34 -7.63
N LEU A 175 19.51 -10.10 -8.09
CA LEU A 175 20.42 -8.95 -7.92
C LEU A 175 20.25 -8.24 -6.55
N ARG A 176 19.05 -8.17 -5.98
CA ARG A 176 18.74 -7.37 -4.76
C ARG A 176 19.14 -7.99 -3.42
N LYS A 177 19.60 -9.24 -3.35
CA LYS A 177 20.16 -9.80 -2.09
C LYS A 177 21.42 -9.08 -1.60
N ARG A 178 22.02 -8.20 -2.42
CA ARG A 178 23.29 -7.50 -2.16
C ARG A 178 23.20 -5.97 -2.10
N GLY A 179 22.16 -5.36 -2.69
CA GLY A 179 22.19 -3.94 -3.09
C GLY A 179 22.30 -2.88 -1.99
N PHE A 180 21.72 -3.08 -0.79
CA PHE A 180 21.76 -2.07 0.28
C PHE A 180 22.63 -2.48 1.48
N GLN A 181 22.74 -3.79 1.73
CA GLN A 181 23.51 -4.35 2.84
C GLN A 181 25.02 -4.38 2.55
N ASP A 182 25.41 -4.37 1.26
CA ASP A 182 26.82 -4.43 0.84
C ASP A 182 27.38 -3.07 0.39
N LEU A 183 26.56 -1.99 0.37
CA LEU A 183 27.03 -0.66 0.01
C LEU A 183 27.82 -0.02 1.17
N ALA A 184 29.10 0.27 0.92
CA ALA A 184 29.87 1.12 1.80
C ALA A 184 29.28 2.55 1.81
N PRO A 185 29.42 3.29 2.93
CA PRO A 185 28.95 4.68 3.06
C PRO A 185 29.38 5.61 1.92
N ASP A 186 30.60 5.42 1.39
CA ASP A 186 31.12 6.20 0.27
C ASP A 186 30.39 5.86 -1.04
N GLY A 187 29.97 4.61 -1.23
CA GLY A 187 29.16 4.17 -2.36
C GLY A 187 27.76 4.77 -2.37
N ILE A 188 27.14 4.96 -1.19
CA ILE A 188 25.86 5.68 -1.07
C ILE A 188 26.04 7.14 -1.53
N ILE A 189 27.13 7.78 -1.13
CA ILE A 189 27.37 9.20 -1.45
C ILE A 189 27.64 9.40 -2.95
N SER A 190 28.38 8.50 -3.59
CA SER A 190 28.68 8.58 -5.03
C SER A 190 27.46 8.35 -5.94
N ILE A 191 26.38 7.76 -5.43
CA ILE A 191 25.15 7.59 -6.22
C ILE A 191 24.42 8.93 -6.42
N PHE A 192 24.58 9.88 -5.50
CA PHE A 192 23.99 11.23 -5.60
C PHE A 192 24.84 12.20 -6.44
N THR A 193 25.63 11.74 -7.43
CA THR A 193 26.55 12.65 -8.16
C THR A 193 26.44 12.65 -9.70
N ASP A 194 25.46 12.00 -10.31
CA ASP A 194 25.52 11.74 -11.77
C ASP A 194 24.69 12.67 -12.67
N THR A 195 23.94 13.67 -12.18
CA THR A 195 23.15 14.55 -13.09
C THR A 195 23.14 16.05 -12.75
N ASN A 196 22.87 16.47 -11.51
CA ASN A 196 22.85 17.89 -11.12
C ASN A 196 23.52 18.07 -9.76
N ILE A 197 24.83 18.28 -9.78
CA ILE A 197 25.70 18.30 -8.59
C ILE A 197 25.15 19.19 -7.46
N GLU A 198 24.62 20.38 -7.75
CA GLU A 198 24.11 21.28 -6.71
C GLU A 198 22.82 20.76 -6.07
N LEU A 199 21.88 20.29 -6.89
CA LEU A 199 20.59 19.80 -6.42
C LEU A 199 20.71 18.44 -5.75
N ASP A 200 21.55 17.56 -6.28
CA ASP A 200 21.84 16.25 -5.70
C ASP A 200 22.57 16.41 -4.36
N THR A 201 23.46 17.40 -4.24
CA THR A 201 24.07 17.77 -2.94
C THR A 201 23.02 18.26 -1.93
N LYS A 202 22.04 19.07 -2.37
CA LYS A 202 20.95 19.55 -1.50
C LYS A 202 20.06 18.40 -1.06
N LEU A 203 19.69 17.49 -1.98
CA LEU A 203 18.91 16.28 -1.69
C LEU A 203 19.62 15.40 -0.66
N ARG A 204 20.88 15.06 -0.92
CA ARG A 204 21.72 14.26 -0.03
C ARG A 204 21.79 14.87 1.38
N LYS A 205 22.09 16.17 1.47
CA LYS A 205 22.17 16.89 2.75
C LYS A 205 20.83 16.96 3.47
N ALA A 206 19.73 17.16 2.75
CA ALA A 206 18.38 17.22 3.33
C ALA A 206 17.93 15.88 3.92
N HIS A 207 18.47 14.77 3.41
CA HIS A 207 18.27 13.44 3.99
C HIS A 207 19.25 13.09 5.12
N GLY A 208 20.25 13.91 5.42
CA GLY A 208 21.23 13.62 6.47
C GLY A 208 22.41 12.74 6.03
N ILE A 209 22.44 12.33 4.76
CA ILE A 209 23.49 11.48 4.19
C ILE A 209 24.80 12.27 4.13
N SER A 210 25.84 11.83 4.83
CA SER A 210 27.12 12.54 4.92
C SER A 210 28.34 11.63 5.09
N PRO A 211 29.54 12.04 4.62
CA PRO A 211 30.75 11.21 4.73
C PRO A 211 31.11 10.81 6.17
N ASN A 212 30.77 11.67 7.14
CA ASN A 212 31.18 11.51 8.53
C ASN A 212 30.20 10.68 9.38
N ARG A 213 29.15 10.09 8.78
CA ARG A 213 28.09 9.34 9.48
C ARG A 213 27.75 8.01 8.77
N PRO A 214 28.69 7.04 8.75
CA PRO A 214 28.56 5.84 7.93
C PRO A 214 27.36 4.95 8.27
N THR A 215 27.07 4.68 9.55
CA THR A 215 25.91 3.84 9.94
C THR A 215 24.55 4.53 9.74
N PRO A 216 24.37 5.83 10.06
CA PRO A 216 23.13 6.55 9.75
C PRO A 216 22.81 6.70 8.26
N ASN A 217 23.82 6.76 7.38
CA ASN A 217 23.61 6.96 5.94
C ASN A 217 22.70 5.90 5.29
N ILE A 218 22.75 4.66 5.79
CA ILE A 218 21.88 3.56 5.34
C ILE A 218 20.41 3.90 5.63
N LEU A 219 20.09 4.30 6.86
CA LEU A 219 18.71 4.66 7.22
C LEU A 219 18.23 5.92 6.48
N ASP A 220 19.11 6.91 6.35
CA ASP A 220 18.85 8.17 5.66
C ASP A 220 18.61 7.97 4.15
N ALA A 221 19.32 7.03 3.52
CA ALA A 221 19.08 6.64 2.13
C ALA A 221 17.79 5.82 1.95
N LEU A 222 17.40 4.98 2.92
CA LEU A 222 16.08 4.33 2.91
C LEU A 222 14.94 5.36 3.00
N ASP A 223 15.13 6.42 3.79
CA ASP A 223 14.17 7.52 3.87
C ASP A 223 14.02 8.26 2.52
N PHE A 224 15.11 8.44 1.74
CA PHE A 224 15.04 8.95 0.37
C PHE A 224 14.28 8.01 -0.57
N VAL A 225 14.64 6.72 -0.58
CA VAL A 225 13.95 5.70 -1.40
C VAL A 225 12.46 5.70 -1.08
N HIS A 226 12.07 5.75 0.19
CA HIS A 226 10.67 5.80 0.59
C HIS A 226 9.94 7.06 0.10
N ASP A 227 10.59 8.22 0.16
CA ASP A 227 9.99 9.47 -0.33
C ASP A 227 9.75 9.42 -1.85
N VAL A 228 10.70 8.86 -2.60
CA VAL A 228 10.66 8.78 -4.06
C VAL A 228 9.72 7.70 -4.57
N GLU A 229 9.75 6.51 -3.99
CA GLU A 229 8.97 5.36 -4.48
C GLU A 229 7.51 5.42 -4.02
N TYR A 230 7.19 6.14 -2.91
CA TYR A 230 5.82 6.16 -2.34
C TYR A 230 5.21 7.53 -2.24
N THR A 231 5.89 8.42 -1.51
CA THR A 231 5.24 9.65 -1.10
C THR A 231 5.05 10.57 -2.31
N LEU A 232 6.07 10.73 -3.15
CA LEU A 232 5.99 11.59 -4.34
C LEU A 232 4.98 11.11 -5.40
N PRO A 233 4.93 9.82 -5.80
CA PRO A 233 3.92 9.32 -6.74
C PRO A 233 2.50 9.55 -6.24
N ILE A 234 2.26 9.34 -4.94
CA ILE A 234 0.94 9.53 -4.34
C ILE A 234 0.57 11.02 -4.29
N GLU A 235 1.47 11.92 -3.88
CA GLU A 235 1.21 13.36 -3.92
C GLU A 235 0.93 13.84 -5.35
N HIS A 236 1.65 13.30 -6.35
CA HIS A 236 1.43 13.60 -7.75
C HIS A 236 0.05 13.11 -8.21
N LEU A 237 -0.32 11.87 -7.89
CA LEU A 237 -1.61 11.28 -8.22
C LEU A 237 -2.77 12.05 -7.58
N CYS A 238 -2.69 12.35 -6.28
CA CYS A 238 -3.68 13.17 -5.59
C CYS A 238 -3.87 14.53 -6.28
N LYS A 239 -2.77 15.19 -6.64
CA LYS A 239 -2.82 16.48 -7.34
C LYS A 239 -3.47 16.35 -8.72
N LYS A 240 -3.13 15.31 -9.48
CA LYS A 240 -3.70 15.06 -10.80
C LYS A 240 -5.21 14.81 -10.72
N LEU A 241 -5.64 13.94 -9.81
CA LEU A 241 -7.05 13.63 -9.58
C LEU A 241 -7.83 14.86 -9.09
N ALA A 242 -7.28 15.63 -8.16
CA ALA A 242 -7.92 16.85 -7.68
C ALA A 242 -8.03 17.92 -8.79
N THR A 243 -7.01 18.03 -9.66
CA THR A 243 -7.06 18.91 -10.85
C THR A 243 -8.13 18.45 -11.85
N ALA A 244 -8.39 17.14 -11.92
CA ALA A 244 -9.47 16.54 -12.69
C ALA A 244 -10.84 16.60 -11.97
N ASN A 245 -10.97 17.40 -10.90
CA ASN A 245 -12.18 17.58 -10.10
C ASN A 245 -12.74 16.27 -9.51
N LYS A 246 -11.87 15.29 -9.25
CA LYS A 246 -12.22 14.07 -8.51
C LYS A 246 -12.19 14.34 -7.01
N ARG A 247 -13.03 13.61 -6.27
CA ARG A 247 -12.97 13.58 -4.80
C ARG A 247 -11.81 12.70 -4.38
N VAL A 248 -10.83 13.28 -3.70
CA VAL A 248 -9.61 12.60 -3.27
C VAL A 248 -9.47 12.76 -1.77
N TYR A 249 -9.27 11.64 -1.08
CA TYR A 249 -8.96 11.60 0.34
C TYR A 249 -7.58 10.98 0.51
N ARG A 250 -6.77 11.56 1.40
CA ARG A 250 -5.41 11.09 1.71
C ARG A 250 -5.30 10.86 3.21
N TYR A 251 -4.62 9.79 3.62
CA TYR A 251 -4.20 9.64 5.01
C TYR A 251 -2.69 9.49 5.17
N LEU A 252 -2.23 9.83 6.37
CA LEU A 252 -0.90 9.64 6.90
C LEU A 252 -1.02 8.62 8.04
N LEU A 253 -0.32 7.49 7.94
CA LEU A 253 -0.17 6.58 9.07
C LEU A 253 1.26 6.65 9.61
N ASP A 254 1.38 7.02 10.88
CA ASP A 254 2.64 7.00 11.62
C ASP A 254 2.49 6.42 13.04
N GLU A 255 1.39 5.69 13.31
CA GLU A 255 1.25 4.87 14.52
C GLU A 255 2.34 3.78 14.55
N PRO A 256 3.13 3.68 15.62
CA PRO A 256 4.16 2.67 15.76
C PRO A 256 3.60 1.25 15.71
N ASN A 257 4.47 0.29 15.37
CA ASN A 257 4.10 -1.13 15.45
C ASN A 257 3.70 -1.48 16.91
N PRO A 258 2.52 -2.07 17.14
CA PRO A 258 2.03 -2.40 18.48
C PRO A 258 2.98 -3.31 19.30
N TRP A 259 3.69 -4.23 18.64
CA TRP A 259 4.63 -5.16 19.27
C TRP A 259 6.06 -4.64 19.34
N GLN A 260 6.39 -3.61 18.57
CA GLN A 260 7.73 -3.04 18.53
C GLN A 260 7.66 -1.51 18.45
N GLN A 261 7.46 -0.84 19.59
CA GLN A 261 7.30 0.63 19.64
C GLN A 261 8.54 1.40 19.15
N SER A 262 9.74 0.81 19.21
CA SER A 262 10.95 1.41 18.63
C SER A 262 10.93 1.37 17.10
N ALA A 263 10.13 0.50 16.50
CA ALA A 263 9.87 0.51 15.07
C ALA A 263 8.83 1.60 14.79
N ARG A 264 9.23 2.57 13.94
CA ARG A 264 8.30 3.52 13.31
C ARG A 264 7.17 2.74 12.61
N ALA A 265 6.08 3.43 12.26
CA ALA A 265 5.13 2.87 11.30
C ALA A 265 5.89 2.37 10.07
N HIS A 266 5.73 1.09 9.77
CA HIS A 266 6.38 0.44 8.64
C HIS A 266 5.33 0.03 7.61
N TYR A 267 5.83 -0.49 6.50
CA TYR A 267 5.00 -0.99 5.42
C TYR A 267 3.94 -2.00 5.93
N ALA A 268 2.71 -1.90 5.39
CA ALA A 268 1.58 -2.79 5.66
C ALA A 268 1.04 -2.82 7.10
N ILE A 269 1.50 -1.91 7.98
CA ILE A 269 1.00 -1.84 9.37
C ILE A 269 -0.46 -1.38 9.43
N ASP A 270 -0.92 -0.62 8.43
CA ASP A 270 -2.31 -0.23 8.23
C ASP A 270 -3.26 -1.41 8.07
N LEU A 271 -2.80 -2.53 7.50
CA LEU A 271 -3.62 -3.73 7.36
C LEU A 271 -4.08 -4.28 8.71
N ILE A 272 -3.18 -4.28 9.69
CA ILE A 272 -3.46 -4.72 11.06
C ILE A 272 -4.55 -3.85 11.68
N PHE A 273 -4.48 -2.54 11.45
CA PHE A 273 -5.46 -1.59 11.95
C PHE A 273 -6.80 -1.67 11.21
N LEU A 274 -6.80 -1.85 9.89
CA LEU A 274 -8.02 -1.90 9.10
C LEU A 274 -8.78 -3.23 9.23
N CYS A 275 -8.11 -4.36 9.01
CA CYS A 275 -8.78 -5.66 8.98
C CYS A 275 -9.22 -6.08 10.39
N GLY A 276 -8.37 -5.82 11.39
CA GLY A 276 -8.68 -6.13 12.79
C GLY A 276 -8.65 -7.63 13.12
N GLY A 277 -8.07 -8.46 12.25
CA GLY A 277 -7.93 -9.91 12.46
C GLY A 277 -6.76 -10.32 13.37
N ILE A 278 -5.96 -9.36 13.85
CA ILE A 278 -4.92 -9.60 14.87
C ILE A 278 -5.27 -8.85 16.15
N ASP A 279 -5.23 -9.55 17.28
CA ASP A 279 -5.48 -8.96 18.59
C ASP A 279 -4.35 -8.00 19.02
N ILE A 280 -4.70 -6.72 19.07
CA ILE A 280 -3.85 -5.63 19.55
C ILE A 280 -4.37 -5.00 20.85
N SER A 281 -5.29 -5.68 21.55
CA SER A 281 -5.98 -5.13 22.74
C SER A 281 -5.06 -4.80 23.91
N HIS A 282 -3.86 -5.36 23.92
CA HIS A 282 -2.80 -5.06 24.88
C HIS A 282 -2.14 -3.68 24.66
N LYS A 283 -2.51 -2.93 23.61
CA LYS A 283 -1.96 -1.60 23.27
C LYS A 283 -3.07 -0.57 23.02
N SER A 284 -3.45 0.14 24.08
CA SER A 284 -4.55 1.13 24.05
C SER A 284 -4.38 2.30 23.07
N THR A 285 -3.15 2.65 22.67
CA THR A 285 -2.93 3.66 21.62
C THR A 285 -3.28 3.13 20.24
N ALA A 286 -2.81 1.92 19.93
CA ALA A 286 -3.10 1.21 18.69
C ALA A 286 -4.59 0.88 18.56
N GLU A 287 -5.26 0.52 19.66
CA GLU A 287 -6.72 0.30 19.73
C GLU A 287 -7.58 1.57 19.48
N ARG A 288 -6.99 2.76 19.60
CA ARG A 288 -7.68 4.00 19.18
C ARG A 288 -7.54 4.20 17.69
N VAL A 289 -6.35 3.94 17.14
CA VAL A 289 -6.06 4.08 15.71
C VAL A 289 -6.87 3.09 14.89
N ASP A 290 -6.91 1.82 15.27
CA ASP A 290 -7.60 0.77 14.51
C ASP A 290 -9.11 1.02 14.44
N ARG A 291 -9.72 1.41 15.56
CA ARG A 291 -11.14 1.73 15.67
C ARG A 291 -11.51 2.93 14.83
N GLU A 292 -10.71 4.00 14.91
CA GLU A 292 -10.98 5.20 14.10
C GLU A 292 -10.72 4.92 12.61
N MET A 293 -9.68 4.17 12.26
CA MET A 293 -9.41 3.76 10.88
C MET A 293 -10.59 2.98 10.31
N ARG A 294 -11.05 1.93 11.00
CA ARG A 294 -12.22 1.14 10.56
C ARG A 294 -13.47 2.00 10.45
N ARG A 295 -13.73 2.89 11.41
CA ARG A 295 -14.87 3.81 11.36
C ARG A 295 -14.85 4.69 10.10
N ARG A 296 -13.69 5.26 9.76
CA ARG A 296 -13.52 6.13 8.59
C ARG A 296 -13.67 5.34 7.29
N TRP A 297 -13.16 4.11 7.25
CA TRP A 297 -13.35 3.21 6.11
C TRP A 297 -14.80 2.78 5.91
N VAL A 298 -15.53 2.47 6.98
CA VAL A 298 -16.97 2.19 6.92
C VAL A 298 -17.71 3.35 6.25
N ILE A 299 -17.45 4.60 6.69
CA ILE A 299 -18.03 5.82 6.10
C ILE A 299 -17.66 5.93 4.61
N PHE A 300 -16.38 5.75 4.27
CA PHE A 300 -15.90 5.85 2.89
C PHE A 300 -16.53 4.79 1.97
N ILE A 301 -16.70 3.55 2.44
CA ILE A 301 -17.33 2.46 1.68
C ILE A 301 -18.79 2.76 1.36
N HIS A 302 -19.47 3.56 2.21
CA HIS A 302 -20.82 4.06 1.98
C HIS A 302 -20.86 5.27 1.02
N TRP A 303 -19.70 5.65 0.44
CA TRP A 303 -19.49 6.81 -0.42
C TRP A 303 -19.74 8.16 0.25
N GLU A 304 -19.67 8.17 1.58
CA GLU A 304 -19.67 9.36 2.39
C GLU A 304 -18.24 9.88 2.59
N SER A 305 -18.11 11.15 2.93
CA SER A 305 -16.82 11.78 3.16
C SER A 305 -16.22 11.29 4.49
N PRO A 306 -15.09 10.56 4.48
CA PRO A 306 -14.53 10.02 5.72
C PRO A 306 -13.92 11.12 6.59
N TRP A 307 -13.50 12.26 6.03
CA TRP A 307 -13.05 13.47 6.75
C TRP A 307 -13.23 14.70 5.84
N GLY A 308 -12.78 15.88 6.29
CA GLY A 308 -13.01 17.18 5.67
C GLY A 308 -12.98 17.19 4.14
N GLU A 309 -14.06 17.69 3.54
CA GLU A 309 -14.39 17.56 2.10
C GLU A 309 -13.55 18.45 1.16
N VAL A 310 -12.61 19.26 1.66
CA VAL A 310 -12.26 20.50 0.98
C VAL A 310 -10.77 20.66 0.71
N SER A 311 -10.46 20.71 -0.59
CA SER A 311 -9.20 21.10 -1.22
C SER A 311 -8.10 20.03 -1.32
N PRO A 312 -7.28 20.06 -2.40
CA PRO A 312 -6.07 19.25 -2.51
C PRO A 312 -5.19 19.46 -1.26
N GLY A 313 -5.00 18.40 -0.47
CA GLY A 313 -4.10 18.41 0.68
C GLY A 313 -4.71 18.08 2.05
N THR A 314 -6.03 18.00 2.19
CA THR A 314 -6.64 17.50 3.45
C THR A 314 -6.20 16.06 3.68
N THR A 315 -5.43 15.88 4.74
CA THR A 315 -4.83 14.61 5.10
C THR A 315 -5.39 14.23 6.44
N PHE A 316 -5.92 13.03 6.58
CA PHE A 316 -6.22 12.51 7.91
C PHE A 316 -5.00 11.79 8.46
N ALA A 317 -4.66 12.05 9.70
CA ALA A 317 -3.53 11.45 10.36
C ALA A 317 -4.01 10.35 11.31
N PHE A 318 -3.40 9.18 11.20
CA PHE A 318 -3.54 8.05 12.11
C PHE A 318 -2.22 7.87 12.86
N GLY A 319 -2.26 8.05 14.17
CA GLY A 319 -1.09 8.12 15.03
C GLY A 319 -0.48 9.53 15.11
N PRO A 320 0.71 9.65 15.73
CA PRO A 320 1.31 8.60 16.56
C PRO A 320 0.61 8.54 17.92
N TYR A 321 0.84 7.46 18.67
CA TYR A 321 0.35 7.25 20.04
C TYR A 321 -1.17 7.37 20.20
N GLY A 322 -1.92 6.90 19.20
CA GLY A 322 -3.38 6.88 19.24
C GLY A 322 -4.04 8.21 18.96
N GLU A 323 -3.31 9.19 18.42
CA GLU A 323 -3.86 10.43 17.88
C GLU A 323 -4.56 10.16 16.53
N CYS A 324 -5.72 10.79 16.30
CA CYS A 324 -6.44 10.70 15.04
C CYS A 324 -7.07 12.05 14.73
N GLU A 325 -6.66 12.70 13.64
CA GLU A 325 -7.04 14.10 13.39
C GLU A 325 -6.84 14.54 11.93
N GLU A 326 -7.40 15.69 11.59
CA GLU A 326 -6.98 16.48 10.43
C GLU A 326 -5.92 17.49 10.89
N PRO A 327 -4.62 17.22 10.69
CA PRO A 327 -3.56 18.08 11.19
C PRO A 327 -3.54 19.39 10.39
N ASN A 328 -3.29 20.51 11.09
CA ASN A 328 -2.97 21.76 10.41
C ASN A 328 -1.62 21.65 9.67
N GLU A 329 -1.32 22.65 8.82
CA GLU A 329 -0.11 22.62 7.97
C GLU A 329 1.17 22.42 8.77
N MET A 330 1.33 23.12 9.90
CA MET A 330 2.50 23.00 10.77
C MET A 330 2.65 21.58 11.32
N ARG A 331 1.56 20.99 11.81
CA ARG A 331 1.55 19.64 12.37
C ARG A 331 1.77 18.57 11.30
N TYR A 332 1.30 18.79 10.08
CA TYR A 332 1.62 17.93 8.94
C TYR A 332 3.11 18.01 8.58
N MET A 333 3.69 19.21 8.56
CA MET A 333 5.11 19.45 8.25
C MET A 333 6.07 18.84 9.27
N THR A 334 5.68 18.67 10.53
CA THR A 334 6.53 17.99 11.53
C THR A 334 6.52 16.47 11.39
N ARG A 335 5.51 15.92 10.70
CA ARG A 335 5.31 14.46 10.54
C ARG A 335 5.74 13.92 9.17
N ARG A 336 6.00 14.82 8.21
CA ARG A 336 6.47 14.48 6.86
C ARG A 336 7.66 15.33 6.46
N ARG A 337 8.57 14.77 5.66
CA ARG A 337 9.79 15.45 5.14
C ARG A 337 9.45 16.44 4.01
N ILE A 338 8.59 17.41 4.28
CA ILE A 338 8.03 18.33 3.25
C ILE A 338 9.11 19.11 2.51
N TYR A 339 10.14 19.59 3.22
CA TYR A 339 11.28 20.26 2.60
C TYR A 339 11.99 19.34 1.60
N THR A 340 12.23 18.10 1.98
CA THR A 340 12.94 17.12 1.17
C THR A 340 12.12 16.65 -0.04
N LEU A 341 10.82 16.46 0.14
CA LEU A 341 9.87 16.22 -0.96
C LEU A 341 9.85 17.39 -1.94
N SER A 342 9.95 18.64 -1.44
CA SER A 342 10.01 19.83 -2.30
C SER A 342 11.28 19.88 -3.16
N LEU A 343 12.42 19.44 -2.62
CA LEU A 343 13.67 19.31 -3.38
C LEU A 343 13.56 18.21 -4.43
N SER A 344 12.99 17.06 -4.06
CA SER A 344 12.82 15.92 -4.97
C SER A 344 11.90 16.28 -6.14
N ARG A 345 10.84 17.06 -5.89
CA ARG A 345 10.00 17.64 -6.96
C ARG A 345 10.78 18.55 -7.91
N LYS A 346 11.71 19.36 -7.38
CA LYS A 346 12.55 20.25 -8.21
C LYS A 346 13.57 19.46 -9.03
N ALA A 347 14.05 18.33 -8.51
CA ALA A 347 14.97 17.44 -9.22
C ALA A 347 14.28 16.64 -10.33
N GLY A 348 12.98 16.43 -10.20
CA GLY A 348 12.18 15.67 -11.15
C GLY A 348 12.11 14.20 -10.78
N ILE A 349 10.94 13.59 -11.04
CA ILE A 349 10.63 12.21 -10.65
C ILE A 349 11.60 11.20 -11.29
N GLU A 350 11.96 11.40 -12.56
CA GLU A 350 12.86 10.50 -13.30
C GLU A 350 14.28 10.47 -12.71
N SER A 351 14.85 11.65 -12.39
CA SER A 351 16.16 11.75 -11.75
C SER A 351 16.15 11.11 -10.36
N CYS A 352 15.13 11.41 -9.56
CA CYS A 352 14.99 10.80 -8.24
C CYS A 352 14.83 9.27 -8.31
N ALA A 353 14.05 8.77 -9.26
CA ALA A 353 13.84 7.34 -9.47
C ALA A 353 15.14 6.63 -9.88
N ALA A 354 15.96 7.26 -10.74
CA ALA A 354 17.27 6.72 -11.10
C ALA A 354 18.20 6.56 -9.88
N ILE A 355 18.25 7.57 -9.01
CA ILE A 355 19.01 7.52 -7.75
C ILE A 355 18.47 6.41 -6.84
N ALA A 356 17.14 6.34 -6.66
CA ALA A 356 16.50 5.31 -5.82
C ALA A 356 16.80 3.89 -6.34
N ASN A 357 16.67 3.68 -7.65
CA ASN A 357 17.01 2.42 -8.30
C ASN A 357 18.47 2.02 -8.10
N ALA A 358 19.41 2.96 -8.25
CA ALA A 358 20.83 2.70 -8.01
C ALA A 358 21.11 2.33 -6.54
N LEU A 359 20.46 2.99 -5.58
CA LEU A 359 20.56 2.67 -4.16
C LEU A 359 20.03 1.26 -3.85
N VAL A 360 18.91 0.86 -4.45
CA VAL A 360 18.26 -0.42 -4.16
C VAL A 360 18.95 -1.58 -4.89
N THR A 361 19.49 -1.36 -6.08
CA THR A 361 20.17 -2.41 -6.88
C THR A 361 21.63 -2.61 -6.48
N GLY A 362 22.24 -1.63 -5.82
CA GLY A 362 23.69 -1.58 -5.58
C GLY A 362 24.42 -1.23 -6.88
N SER A 363 25.53 -0.50 -6.78
CA SER A 363 26.35 -0.17 -7.95
C SER A 363 26.84 -1.45 -8.63
N MET A 364 26.15 -1.89 -9.69
CA MET A 364 26.78 -2.79 -10.65
C MET A 364 27.88 -1.98 -11.34
N ASN A 365 29.13 -2.18 -10.91
CA ASN A 365 30.24 -1.95 -11.82
C ASN A 365 29.99 -2.84 -13.03
N LEU A 366 29.55 -2.26 -14.15
CA LEU A 366 29.49 -2.92 -15.47
C LEU A 366 30.90 -3.11 -16.07
N LEU A 367 31.94 -3.02 -15.25
CA LEU A 367 33.34 -3.21 -15.57
C LEU A 367 34.00 -3.94 -14.41
N ASN A 368 33.77 -5.26 -14.32
CA ASN A 368 34.74 -6.28 -13.88
C ASN A 368 34.16 -7.69 -14.00
#